data_AF-A0A924NK81-F1
#
_entry.id   AF-A0A924NK81-F1
#
_cell.length_a   1.000
_cell.length_b   1.000
_cell.length_c   1.000
_cell.angle_alpha   90.00
_cell.angle_beta   90.00
_cell.angle_gamma   90.00
#
_symmetry.space_group_name_H-M   'P 1'
#
loop_
_entity.id
_entity.type
_entity.pdbx_description
1 polymer ?
#
loop_
_entity_poly.entity_id
_entity_poly.type
_entity_poly.pdbx_seq_one_letter_code
_entity_poly.pdbx_strand_id
1 'polypeptide(L)'
;MGKRKCMDELFEGRHFNREVIILCVRWCLRYKLSFRDLVEMMAERGLSLARTTILRWGQRYAPEFVKRWNRFSRPAGQSWRVDETYVKIRGRW
;
A
#
# COMPACT_ATOMS: atom_id res chain seq x y z
N MET A 1 17.82 5.33 11.98
CA MET A 1 16.68 5.77 11.14
C MET A 1 17.12 5.72 9.69
N GLY A 2 16.66 4.73 8.90
CA GLY A 2 17.20 4.49 7.54
C GLY A 2 17.01 5.69 6.60
N LYS A 3 18.01 5.98 5.77
CA LYS A 3 18.00 7.07 4.78
C LYS A 3 16.76 6.95 3.89
N ARG A 4 15.96 8.03 3.80
CA ARG A 4 14.79 8.08 2.92
C ARG A 4 15.29 8.25 1.49
N LYS A 5 14.75 7.47 0.56
CA LYS A 5 14.97 7.72 -0.87
C LYS A 5 14.27 9.00 -1.28
N CYS A 6 14.86 9.75 -2.21
CA CYS A 6 14.17 10.85 -2.86
C CYS A 6 12.89 10.31 -3.55
N MET A 7 11.85 11.14 -3.68
CA MET A 7 10.63 10.72 -4.35
C MET A 7 10.90 10.30 -5.79
N ASP A 8 11.76 11.02 -6.50
CA ASP A 8 12.06 10.71 -7.90
C ASP A 8 12.86 9.40 -8.04
N GLU A 9 13.88 9.19 -7.21
CA GLU A 9 14.64 7.92 -7.12
C GLU A 9 13.76 6.70 -6.80
N LEU A 10 12.63 6.90 -6.10
CA LEU A 10 11.76 5.80 -5.70
C LEU A 10 10.95 5.23 -6.89
N PHE A 11 10.64 6.07 -7.87
CA PHE A 11 9.84 5.72 -9.05
C PHE A 11 10.65 5.72 -10.35
N GLU A 12 11.97 5.83 -10.25
CA GLU A 12 12.87 5.75 -11.39
C GLU A 12 12.75 4.39 -12.10
N GLY A 13 12.73 4.42 -13.43
CA GLY A 13 12.62 3.22 -14.28
C GLY A 13 11.26 2.51 -14.23
N ARG A 14 10.20 3.16 -13.72
CA ARG A 14 8.85 2.56 -13.70
C ARG A 14 8.07 2.92 -14.97
N HIS A 15 7.41 1.91 -15.54
CA HIS A 15 6.56 2.07 -16.72
C HIS A 15 5.33 2.96 -16.47
N PHE A 16 4.78 2.92 -15.26
CA PHE A 16 3.60 3.70 -14.89
C PHE A 16 3.98 4.99 -14.19
N ASN A 17 3.22 6.06 -14.44
CA ASN A 17 3.36 7.32 -13.74
C ASN A 17 3.30 7.10 -12.22
N ARG A 18 4.22 7.74 -11.48
CA ARG A 18 4.30 7.72 -10.02
C ARG A 18 2.94 7.97 -9.35
N GLU A 19 2.10 8.84 -9.92
CA GLU A 19 0.79 9.19 -9.36
C GLU A 19 -0.18 8.01 -9.36
N VAL A 20 -0.17 7.21 -10.43
CA VAL A 20 -0.98 5.98 -10.55
C VAL A 20 -0.52 4.97 -9.50
N ILE A 21 0.79 4.80 -9.35
CA ILE A 21 1.38 3.87 -8.39
C ILE A 21 1.02 4.30 -6.96
N ILE A 22 1.21 5.57 -6.63
CA ILE A 22 0.87 6.16 -5.34
C ILE A 22 -0.61 5.98 -5.03
N LEU A 23 -1.49 6.26 -6.00
CA LEU A 23 -2.93 6.12 -5.84
C LEU A 23 -3.31 4.67 -5.48
N CYS A 24 -2.82 3.70 -6.26
CA CYS A 24 -3.12 2.28 -6.05
C CYS A 24 -2.63 1.81 -4.68
N VAL A 25 -1.36 2.11 -4.33
CA VAL A 25 -0.77 1.70 -3.04
C VAL A 25 -1.50 2.36 -1.87
N ARG A 26 -1.85 3.65 -1.98
CA ARG A 26 -2.62 4.36 -0.96
C ARG A 26 -3.99 3.71 -0.75
N TRP A 27 -4.67 3.33 -1.82
CA TRP A 27 -5.98 2.68 -1.73
C TRP A 27 -5.89 1.28 -1.13
N CYS A 28 -4.87 0.48 -1.49
CA CYS A 28 -4.59 -0.80 -0.83
C CYS A 28 -4.41 -0.64 0.69
N LEU A 29 -3.71 0.41 1.14
CA LEU A 29 -3.40 0.61 2.55
C LEU A 29 -4.55 1.22 3.35
N ARG A 30 -5.42 1.99 2.70
CA ARG A 30 -6.48 2.75 3.39
C ARG A 30 -7.85 2.06 3.38
N TYR A 31 -8.17 1.33 2.32
CA TYR A 31 -9.49 0.74 2.11
C TYR A 31 -9.40 -0.78 2.06
N LYS A 32 -10.50 -1.46 2.41
CA LYS A 32 -10.62 -2.93 2.32
C LYS A 32 -10.92 -3.37 0.88
N LEU A 33 -10.18 -2.85 -0.10
CA LEU A 33 -10.33 -3.17 -1.51
C LEU A 33 -9.51 -4.40 -1.86
N SER A 34 -10.09 -5.29 -2.67
CA SER A 34 -9.35 -6.38 -3.28
C SER A 34 -8.44 -5.83 -4.39
N PHE A 35 -7.36 -6.54 -4.72
CA PHE A 35 -6.53 -6.16 -5.88
C PHE A 35 -7.29 -6.24 -7.20
N ARG A 36 -8.38 -7.03 -7.27
CA ARG A 36 -9.23 -7.11 -8.46
C ARG A 36 -10.06 -5.83 -8.61
N ASP A 37 -10.65 -5.37 -7.52
CA ASP A 37 -11.44 -4.12 -7.49
C ASP A 37 -10.58 -2.96 -7.98
N LEU A 38 -9.32 -2.89 -7.53
CA LEU A 38 -8.38 -1.87 -7.98
C LEU A 38 -8.03 -1.98 -9.46
N VAL A 39 -7.95 -3.19 -10.03
CA VAL A 39 -7.75 -3.35 -11.48
C VAL A 39 -8.97 -2.83 -12.23
N GLU A 40 -10.17 -3.19 -11.81
CA GLU A 40 -11.43 -2.76 -12.44
C GLU A 40 -11.58 -1.23 -12.39
N MET A 41 -11.35 -0.62 -11.22
CA MET A 41 -11.36 0.85 -11.06
C MET A 41 -10.32 1.58 -11.90
N MET A 42 -9.17 0.94 -12.18
CA MET A 42 -8.14 1.53 -13.05
C MET A 42 -8.50 1.33 -14.53
N ALA A 43 -9.16 0.23 -14.88
CA ALA A 43 -9.68 0.01 -16.23
C ALA A 43 -10.75 1.04 -16.60
N GLU A 44 -11.65 1.40 -15.68
CA GLU A 44 -12.61 2.51 -15.86
C GLU A 44 -11.94 3.86 -16.14
N ARG A 45 -10.68 4.02 -15.69
CA ARG A 45 -9.85 5.22 -15.93
C ARG A 45 -8.97 5.10 -17.18
N GLY A 46 -9.18 4.07 -18.00
CA GLY A 46 -8.40 3.81 -19.21
C GLY A 46 -7.01 3.20 -18.97
N LEU A 47 -6.73 2.70 -17.75
CA LEU A 47 -5.44 2.11 -17.40
C LEU A 47 -5.55 0.59 -17.30
N SER A 48 -4.90 -0.12 -18.22
CA SER A 48 -4.79 -1.58 -18.16
C SER A 48 -3.71 -2.01 -17.17
N LEU A 49 -4.13 -2.64 -16.07
CA LEU A 49 -3.24 -3.12 -15.00
C LEU A 49 -3.49 -4.59 -14.70
N ALA A 50 -2.41 -5.35 -14.49
CA ALA A 50 -2.51 -6.69 -13.96
C ALA A 50 -2.61 -6.67 -12.43
N ARG A 51 -3.36 -7.61 -11.85
CA ARG A 51 -3.45 -7.83 -10.39
C ARG A 51 -2.07 -7.96 -9.73
N THR A 52 -1.15 -8.64 -10.38
CA THR A 52 0.23 -8.87 -9.91
C THR A 52 1.05 -7.58 -9.87
N THR A 53 0.76 -6.60 -10.72
CA THR A 53 1.40 -5.28 -10.72
C THR A 53 1.10 -4.54 -9.44
N ILE A 54 -0.17 -4.47 -9.04
CA ILE A 54 -0.61 -3.80 -7.81
C ILE A 54 -0.05 -4.53 -6.58
N LEU A 55 -0.07 -5.86 -6.58
CA LEU A 55 0.54 -6.65 -5.50
C LEU A 55 2.04 -6.32 -5.32
N ARG A 56 2.81 -6.29 -6.40
CA ARG A 56 4.24 -5.95 -6.38
C ARG A 56 4.47 -4.50 -5.92
N TRP A 57 3.59 -3.58 -6.29
CA TRP A 57 3.65 -2.19 -5.83
C TRP A 57 3.38 -2.10 -4.33
N GLY A 58 2.36 -2.80 -3.82
CA GLY A 58 2.09 -2.88 -2.39
C GLY A 58 3.32 -3.37 -1.61
N GLN A 59 3.90 -4.49 -2.02
CA GLN A 59 5.11 -5.05 -1.39
C GLN A 59 6.30 -4.08 -1.42
N ARG A 60 6.53 -3.40 -2.55
CA ARG A 60 7.69 -2.52 -2.73
C ARG A 60 7.55 -1.19 -2.01
N TYR A 61 6.38 -0.56 -2.09
CA TYR A 61 6.19 0.84 -1.70
C TYR A 61 5.52 1.00 -0.33
N ALA A 62 4.76 0.02 0.16
CA ALA A 62 4.13 0.13 1.49
C ALA A 62 5.13 0.47 2.60
N PRO A 63 6.34 -0.14 2.69
CA PRO A 63 7.31 0.22 3.70
C PRO A 63 7.75 1.70 3.63
N GLU A 64 7.86 2.25 2.42
CA GLU A 64 8.24 3.65 2.21
C GLU A 64 7.12 4.63 2.60
N PHE A 65 5.87 4.23 2.40
CA PHE A 65 4.70 4.96 2.91
C PHE A 65 4.65 4.94 4.43
N VAL A 66 4.84 3.77 5.06
CA VAL A 66 4.87 3.62 6.52
C VAL A 66 5.98 4.48 7.14
N LYS A 67 7.20 4.43 6.60
CA LYS A 67 8.32 5.28 7.06
C LYS A 67 8.00 6.77 7.02
N ARG A 68 7.29 7.23 5.98
CA ARG A 68 6.89 8.64 5.83
C ARG A 68 5.72 8.98 6.77
N TRP A 69 4.76 8.07 6.92
CA TRP A 69 3.62 8.21 7.81
C TRP A 69 4.02 8.27 9.29
N ASN A 70 5.00 7.47 9.71
CA ASN A 70 5.45 7.40 11.10
C ASN A 70 5.93 8.75 11.65
N ARG A 71 6.30 9.72 10.81
CA ARG A 71 6.61 11.10 11.26
C ARG A 71 5.38 11.82 11.84
N PHE A 72 4.20 11.51 11.31
CA PHE A 72 2.92 12.10 11.71
C PHE A 72 2.20 11.25 12.75
N SER A 73 2.62 9.99 12.92
CA SER A 73 2.06 9.09 13.92
C SER A 73 2.46 9.54 15.33
N ARG A 74 1.49 9.56 16.25
CA ARG A 74 1.77 9.77 17.66
C ARG A 74 2.29 8.49 18.28
N PRO A 75 3.29 8.55 19.18
CA PRO A 75 3.69 7.38 19.93
C PRO A 75 2.49 6.80 20.70
N ALA A 76 2.42 5.47 20.79
CA ALA A 76 1.45 4.82 21.66
C ALA A 76 1.70 5.25 23.12
N GLY A 77 0.64 5.56 23.85
CA GLY A 77 0.73 5.94 25.26
C GLY A 77 1.08 4.76 26.17
N GLN A 78 1.13 5.01 27.48
CA GLN A 78 1.42 3.97 28.48
C GLN A 78 0.31 2.92 28.63
N SER A 79 -0.95 3.27 28.28
CA SER A 79 -2.10 2.38 28.33
C SER A 79 -2.51 1.97 26.91
N TRP A 80 -2.71 0.68 26.71
CA TRP A 80 -3.13 0.07 25.45
C TRP A 80 -4.33 -0.86 25.70
N ARG A 81 -5.22 -0.97 24.71
CA ARG A 81 -6.36 -1.90 24.72
C ARG A 81 -6.10 -2.98 23.69
N VAL A 82 -6.54 -4.20 23.99
CA VAL A 82 -6.37 -5.36 23.11
C VAL A 82 -7.73 -5.90 22.76
N ASP A 83 -7.96 -6.06 21.47
CA ASP A 83 -9.06 -6.82 20.94
C ASP A 83 -8.48 -8.02 20.19
N GLU A 84 -9.02 -9.21 20.44
CA GLU A 84 -8.65 -10.41 19.70
C GLU A 84 -9.61 -10.58 18.52
N THR A 85 -9.07 -10.92 17.34
CA THR A 85 -9.88 -11.24 16.15
C THR A 85 -9.29 -12.47 15.47
N TYR A 86 -10.10 -13.51 15.35
CA TYR A 86 -9.73 -14.74 14.66
C TYR A 86 -9.97 -14.57 13.16
N VAL A 87 -8.88 -14.67 12.38
CA VAL A 87 -8.94 -14.58 10.93
C VAL A 87 -8.50 -15.92 10.34
N LYS A 88 -9.39 -16.57 9.59
CA LYS A 88 -9.12 -17.83 8.92
C LYS A 88 -8.16 -17.61 7.75
N ILE A 89 -6.93 -18.14 7.83
CA ILE A 89 -5.93 -17.99 6.77
C ILE A 89 -5.98 -19.22 5.86
N ARG A 90 -6.31 -19.01 4.58
CA ARG A 90 -6.37 -20.09 3.56
C ARG A 90 -7.23 -21.29 3.99
N GLY A 91 -8.31 -21.03 4.73
CA GLY A 91 -9.21 -22.09 5.17
C GLY A 91 -8.70 -22.90 6.37
N ARG A 92 -7.60 -22.52 7.01
CA ARG A 92 -7.11 -23.12 8.26
C ARG A 92 -7.34 -22.14 9.43
N TRP A 93 -7.67 -22.72 10.59
CA TRP A 93 -7.72 -22.02 11.88
C TRP A 93 -6.33 -22.04 12.52
#